data_AF-A0A7L0UPQ2-F1
#
_entry.id   AF-A0A7L0UPQ2-F1
#
_cell.length_a   1.000
_cell.length_b   1.000
_cell.length_c   1.000
_cell.angle_alpha   90.00
_cell.angle_beta   90.00
_cell.angle_gamma   90.00
#
_symmetry.space_group_name_H-M   'P 1'
#
loop_
_entity.id
_entity.type
_entity.pdbx_description
1 polymer ?
#
loop_
_entity_poly.entity_id
_entity_poly.type
_entity_poly.pdbx_seq_one_letter_code
_entity_poly.pdbx_strand_id
1 'polypeptide(L)'
;APQGRAAAGWFVLLAVLLPVCCRAEPERLRYTIPEELGRGSLVGPLARDLGLSPTELPERKLRIVSGNDEQYFTLGEGNTNLRVKERIDREGICGVVSPCV
;
A
#
# COMPACT_ATOMS: atom_id res chain seq x y z
N ALA A 1 -22.90 -13.97 47.35
CA ALA A 1 -23.22 -13.59 45.96
C ALA A 1 -22.11 -14.09 45.04
N PRO A 2 -22.37 -15.04 44.11
CA PRO A 2 -21.36 -15.52 43.17
C PRO A 2 -21.52 -14.77 41.84
N GLN A 3 -20.76 -13.70 41.63
CA GLN A 3 -20.93 -12.83 40.44
C GLN A 3 -19.57 -12.33 39.93
N GLY A 4 -18.58 -13.24 39.80
CA GLY A 4 -17.21 -12.89 39.37
C GLY A 4 -16.64 -13.71 38.21
N ARG A 5 -17.30 -14.79 37.78
CA ARG A 5 -16.75 -15.73 36.79
C ARG A 5 -17.19 -15.46 35.34
N ALA A 6 -18.42 -14.97 35.12
CA ALA A 6 -18.97 -14.76 33.78
C ALA A 6 -18.34 -13.55 33.06
N ALA A 7 -18.07 -12.46 33.78
CA ALA A 7 -17.45 -11.27 33.22
C ALA A 7 -16.00 -11.55 32.78
N ALA A 8 -15.22 -12.24 33.62
CA ALA A 8 -13.84 -12.60 33.33
C ALA A 8 -13.72 -13.50 32.09
N GLY A 9 -14.64 -14.47 31.92
CA GLY A 9 -14.67 -15.34 30.74
C GLY A 9 -14.93 -14.56 29.44
N TRP A 10 -15.80 -13.55 29.47
CA TRP A 10 -16.07 -12.71 28.30
C TRP A 10 -14.88 -11.81 27.96
N PHE A 11 -14.22 -11.19 28.95
CA PHE A 11 -13.00 -10.41 28.71
C PHE A 11 -11.88 -11.27 28.12
N VAL A 12 -11.71 -12.51 28.60
CA VAL A 12 -10.73 -13.46 28.05
C VAL A 12 -11.10 -13.86 26.62
N LEU A 13 -12.37 -14.15 26.36
CA LEU A 13 -12.85 -14.51 25.02
C LEU A 13 -12.63 -13.35 24.02
N LEU A 14 -12.97 -12.13 24.42
CA LEU A 14 -12.79 -10.92 23.59
C LEU A 14 -11.31 -10.66 23.33
N ALA A 15 -10.45 -10.80 24.35
CA ALA A 15 -9.01 -10.63 24.25
C ALA A 15 -8.34 -11.67 23.33
N VAL A 16 -8.91 -12.87 23.22
CA VAL A 16 -8.43 -13.91 22.30
C VAL A 16 -8.99 -13.73 20.87
N LEU A 17 -10.24 -13.31 20.73
CA LEU A 17 -10.89 -13.17 19.42
C LEU A 17 -10.43 -11.91 18.64
N LEU A 18 -10.26 -10.77 19.31
CA LEU A 18 -9.83 -9.51 18.67
C LEU A 18 -8.54 -9.64 17.84
N PRO A 19 -7.43 -10.20 18.37
CA PRO A 19 -6.18 -10.32 17.62
C PRO A 19 -6.24 -11.39 16.51
N VAL A 20 -7.15 -12.36 16.59
CA VAL A 20 -7.36 -13.36 15.52
C VAL A 20 -8.10 -12.74 14.34
N CYS A 21 -9.10 -11.91 14.58
CA CYS A 21 -9.89 -11.27 13.52
C CYS A 21 -9.13 -10.13 12.82
N CYS A 22 -8.18 -9.49 13.49
CA CYS A 22 -7.52 -8.27 13.00
C CYS A 22 -6.12 -8.51 12.43
N ARG A 23 -5.81 -9.70 11.91
CA ARG A 23 -4.54 -9.92 11.20
C ARG A 23 -4.56 -9.23 9.83
N ALA A 24 -4.24 -7.95 9.82
CA ALA A 24 -3.90 -7.21 8.61
C ALA A 24 -2.38 -7.32 8.40
N GLU A 25 -1.95 -8.20 7.52
CA GLU A 25 -0.57 -8.22 7.04
C GLU A 25 -0.41 -7.17 5.93
N PRO A 26 0.65 -6.36 5.95
CA PRO A 26 0.93 -5.44 4.86
C PRO A 26 1.29 -6.23 3.60
N GLU A 27 0.52 -6.03 2.53
CA GLU A 27 0.84 -6.59 1.23
C GLU A 27 2.05 -5.86 0.64
N ARG A 28 3.07 -6.63 0.23
CA ARG A 28 4.31 -6.07 -0.34
C ARG A 28 4.36 -6.31 -1.84
N LEU A 29 4.10 -5.26 -2.61
CA LEU A 29 4.18 -5.26 -4.06
C LEU A 29 5.53 -4.67 -4.52
N ARG A 30 6.12 -5.25 -5.58
CA ARG A 30 7.39 -4.80 -6.16
C ARG A 30 7.25 -4.61 -7.67
N TYR A 31 7.66 -3.43 -8.15
CA TYR A 31 7.76 -3.12 -9.57
C TYR A 31 9.20 -2.83 -9.94
N THR A 32 9.57 -3.15 -11.18
CA THR A 32 10.86 -2.76 -11.78
C THR A 32 10.56 -1.93 -13.01
N ILE A 33 11.10 -0.72 -13.06
CA ILE A 33 10.92 0.24 -14.14
C ILE A 33 12.27 0.81 -14.54
N PRO A 34 12.44 1.23 -15.80
CA PRO A 34 13.60 2.01 -16.19
C PRO A 34 13.50 3.41 -15.57
N GLU A 35 14.65 3.99 -15.23
CA GLU A 35 14.80 5.34 -14.68
C GLU A 35 14.18 6.40 -15.60
N GLU A 36 14.41 6.24 -16.90
CA GLU A 36 14.06 7.18 -17.98
C GLU A 36 12.60 7.12 -18.42
N LEU A 37 11.70 6.69 -17.54
CA LEU A 37 10.29 6.54 -17.88
C LEU A 37 9.62 7.93 -17.91
N GLY A 38 9.05 8.29 -19.07
CA GLY A 38 8.40 9.58 -19.27
C GLY A 38 7.18 9.77 -18.36
N ARG A 39 6.85 11.03 -18.04
CA ARG A 39 5.63 11.37 -17.28
C ARG A 39 4.38 10.76 -17.93
N GLY A 40 3.50 10.21 -17.11
CA GLY A 40 2.27 9.54 -17.54
C GLY A 40 2.46 8.09 -17.99
N SER A 41 3.69 7.59 -18.06
CA SER A 41 3.95 6.20 -18.44
C SER A 41 3.31 5.20 -17.48
N LEU A 42 2.86 4.06 -18.01
CA LEU A 42 2.27 2.97 -17.24
C LEU A 42 3.37 2.21 -16.50
N VAL A 43 3.22 2.09 -15.18
CA VAL A 43 4.08 1.23 -14.34
C VAL A 43 3.48 -0.18 -14.27
N GLY A 44 2.20 -0.28 -13.93
CA GLY A 44 1.53 -1.57 -13.79
C GLY A 44 0.06 -1.50 -13.35
N PRO A 45 -0.66 -2.63 -13.45
CA PRO A 45 -2.07 -2.74 -13.11
C PRO A 45 -2.31 -2.89 -11.60
N LEU A 46 -2.24 -1.77 -10.87
CA LEU A 46 -2.32 -1.73 -9.40
C LEU A 46 -3.58 -2.42 -8.82
N ALA A 47 -4.76 -2.21 -9.41
CA ALA A 47 -5.99 -2.83 -8.92
C ALA A 47 -5.89 -4.36 -8.90
N ARG A 48 -5.45 -4.91 -10.03
CA ARG A 48 -5.30 -6.36 -10.22
C ARG A 48 -4.25 -6.94 -9.27
N ASP A 49 -3.14 -6.22 -9.10
CA ASP A 49 -2.02 -6.69 -8.29
C ASP A 49 -2.34 -6.66 -6.79
N LEU A 50 -3.27 -5.80 -6.35
CA LEU A 50 -3.84 -5.79 -4.98
C LEU A 50 -5.04 -6.76 -4.81
N GLY A 51 -5.40 -7.52 -5.85
CA GLY A 51 -6.57 -8.39 -5.84
C GLY A 51 -7.91 -7.64 -5.74
N LEU A 52 -7.94 -6.36 -6.12
CA LEU A 52 -9.12 -5.50 -6.10
C LEU A 52 -9.69 -5.35 -7.51
N SER A 53 -11.01 -5.20 -7.59
CA SER A 53 -11.67 -4.81 -8.82
C SER A 53 -11.36 -3.35 -9.19
N PRO A 54 -11.42 -2.98 -10.48
CA PRO A 54 -11.22 -1.61 -10.95
C PRO A 54 -12.08 -0.55 -10.25
N THR A 55 -13.27 -0.93 -9.78
CA THR A 55 -14.22 -0.04 -9.10
C THR A 55 -13.93 0.12 -7.62
N GLU A 56 -13.29 -0.87 -6.98
CA GLU A 56 -13.00 -0.82 -5.54
C GLU A 56 -11.90 0.17 -5.17
N LEU A 57 -10.93 0.41 -6.06
CA LEU A 57 -9.86 1.39 -5.81
C LEU A 57 -10.38 2.82 -5.61
N PRO A 58 -11.21 3.38 -6.51
CA PRO A 58 -11.80 4.70 -6.30
C PRO A 58 -12.77 4.74 -5.11
N GLU A 59 -13.56 3.68 -4.88
CA GLU A 59 -14.48 3.60 -3.74
C GLU A 59 -13.76 3.62 -2.38
N ARG A 60 -12.63 2.92 -2.28
CA ARG A 60 -11.77 2.89 -1.09
C ARG A 60 -10.91 4.14 -0.92
N LYS A 61 -10.97 5.10 -1.85
CA LYS A 61 -10.20 6.35 -1.85
C LYS A 61 -8.70 6.08 -1.66
N LEU A 62 -8.15 5.15 -2.43
CA LEU A 62 -6.73 4.80 -2.35
C LEU A 62 -5.85 6.05 -2.57
N ARG A 63 -4.81 6.19 -1.76
CA ARG A 63 -3.84 7.28 -1.84
C ARG A 63 -2.44 6.71 -1.86
N ILE A 64 -1.59 7.31 -2.70
CA ILE A 64 -0.16 7.01 -2.74
C ILE A 64 0.53 8.00 -1.81
N VAL A 65 1.30 7.48 -0.87
CA VAL A 65 2.14 8.27 0.04
C VAL A 65 3.58 7.91 -0.24
N SER A 66 4.42 8.92 -0.46
CA SER A 66 5.87 8.76 -0.63
C SER A 66 6.56 9.01 0.70
N GLY A 67 7.67 8.32 0.94
CA GLY A 67 8.52 8.57 2.12
C GLY A 67 9.28 9.90 2.03
N ASN A 68 9.45 10.43 0.82
CA ASN A 68 10.11 11.71 0.55
C ASN A 68 9.05 12.76 0.20
N ASP A 69 9.45 14.03 0.23
CA ASP A 69 8.59 15.17 -0.16
C ASP A 69 8.13 15.07 -1.62
N GLU A 70 8.89 14.36 -2.46
CA GLU A 70 8.58 14.13 -3.86
C GLU A 70 7.73 12.88 -4.08
N GLN A 71 6.66 13.04 -4.85
CA GLN A 71 5.76 11.96 -5.25
C GLN A 71 6.03 11.58 -6.72
N TYR A 72 6.77 10.49 -6.96
CA TYR A 72 7.09 10.02 -8.31
C TYR A 72 5.96 9.24 -8.99
N PHE A 73 4.99 8.74 -8.23
CA PHE A 73 3.91 7.89 -8.74
C PHE A 73 2.53 8.48 -8.46
N THR A 74 1.63 8.26 -9.42
CA THR A 74 0.22 8.68 -9.33
C THR A 74 -0.69 7.55 -9.81
N LEU A 75 -1.96 7.62 -9.42
CA LEU A 75 -3.01 6.83 -10.07
C LEU A 75 -3.33 7.44 -11.43
N GLY A 76 -3.51 6.59 -12.44
CA GLY A 76 -3.92 7.00 -13.78
C GLY A 76 -5.41 7.25 -13.93
N GLU A 77 -5.83 7.67 -15.12
CA GLU A 77 -7.24 7.82 -15.48
C GLU A 77 -8.03 6.52 -15.20
N GLY A 78 -9.11 6.64 -14.44
CA GLY A 78 -9.90 5.50 -13.94
C GLY A 78 -9.45 4.95 -12.59
N ASN A 79 -8.37 5.46 -11.98
CA ASN A 79 -7.84 5.03 -10.67
C ASN A 79 -7.50 3.53 -10.57
N THR A 80 -7.24 2.87 -11.70
CA THR A 80 -6.99 1.42 -11.78
C THR A 80 -5.51 1.05 -11.84
N ASN A 81 -4.70 1.95 -12.41
CA ASN A 81 -3.33 1.69 -12.81
C ASN A 81 -2.36 2.66 -12.13
N LEU A 82 -1.16 2.18 -11.81
CA LEU A 82 -0.06 2.99 -11.33
C LEU A 82 0.67 3.62 -12.52
N ARG A 83 0.89 4.94 -12.45
CA ARG A 83 1.58 5.72 -13.49
C ARG A 83 2.70 6.56 -12.89
N VAL A 84 3.65 6.91 -13.75
CA VAL A 84 4.71 7.87 -13.40
C VAL A 84 4.14 9.28 -13.41
N LYS A 85 4.30 9.98 -12.29
CA LYS A 85 3.93 11.40 -12.15
C LYS A 85 5.07 12.30 -12.63
N GLU A 86 6.29 11.98 -12.21
CA GLU A 86 7.50 12.75 -12.47
C GLU A 86 8.63 11.81 -12.91
N ARG A 87 9.52 12.26 -13.79
CA ARG A 87 10.66 11.45 -14.24
C ARG A 87 11.54 11.13 -13.04
N ILE A 88 11.96 9.87 -12.95
CA ILE A 88 12.76 9.38 -11.82
C ILE A 88 14.23 9.58 -12.17
N ASP A 89 14.97 10.19 -11.25
CA ASP A 89 16.41 10.37 -11.34
C ASP A 89 17.04 9.57 -10.20
N ARG A 90 17.84 8.55 -10.54
CA ARG A 90 18.42 7.63 -9.55
C ARG A 90 19.37 8.39 -8.63
N GLU A 91 20.12 9.33 -9.17
CA GLU A 91 21.04 10.20 -8.43
C GLU A 91 20.30 11.12 -7.46
N GLY A 92 19.10 11.63 -7.81
CA GLY A 92 18.25 12.40 -6.91
C GLY A 92 17.72 11.60 -5.70
N ILE A 93 17.50 10.29 -5.86
CA ILE A 93 16.95 9.43 -4.79
C ILE A 93 18.05 8.78 -3.96
N CYS A 94 19.05 8.20 -4.63
CA CYS A 94 20.08 7.37 -4.02
C CYS A 94 21.44 8.08 -3.89
N GLY A 95 21.58 9.27 -4.48
CA GLY A 95 22.87 9.94 -4.61
C GLY A 95 23.84 9.14 -5.49
N VAL A 96 25.13 9.27 -5.17
CA VAL A 96 26.24 8.60 -5.85
C VAL A 96 26.39 7.11 -5.47
N VAL A 97 25.55 6.59 -4.58
CA VAL A 97 25.67 5.20 -4.09
C VAL A 97 25.28 4.20 -5.17
N SER A 98 26.13 3.20 -5.40
CA SER A 98 25.88 2.09 -6.33
C SER A 98 26.39 0.76 -5.74
N PRO A 99 25.55 -0.28 -5.61
CA PRO A 99 24.13 -0.34 -5.98
C PRO A 99 23.24 0.42 -4.98
N CYS A 100 22.13 0.99 -5.48
CA CYS A 100 21.06 1.49 -4.62
C CYS A 100 20.14 0.32 -4.27
N VAL A 101 20.14 -0.11 -2.99
CA VAL A 101 19.45 -1.31 -2.50
C VAL A 101 18.60 -0.98 -1.29
#